data_AF-I6YA53-F1
#
_entry.id   AF-I6YA53-F1
#
_cell.length_a   1.000
_cell.length_b   1.000
_cell.length_c   1.000
_cell.angle_alpha   90.00
_cell.angle_beta   90.00
_cell.angle_gamma   90.00
#
_symmetry.space_group_name_H-M   'P 1'
#
loop_
_entity.id
_entity.type
_entity.pdbx_description
1 polymer ?
#
loop_
_entity_poly.entity_id
_entity_poly.type
_entity_poly.pdbx_seq_one_letter_code
_entity_poly.pdbx_strand_id
1 'polypeptide(L)'
;MEQLSPKLPTDLKLLLERFWPGPLTVIYKGGAYRMPANPVLLKLSEHLGPLYSTSANISGEEPIKSLQEAKIVFKDHKDKFMIVRSGCVSSGIFSTIYDYDNKEIIREGEIPKWKIFN
;
A
#
# COMPACT_ATOMS: atom_id res chain seq x y z
N MET A 1 -5.42 8.15 -8.80
CA MET A 1 -5.92 9.50 -8.43
C MET A 1 -7.39 9.66 -8.73
N GLU A 2 -7.94 9.04 -9.79
CA GLU A 2 -9.34 9.21 -10.21
C GLU A 2 -10.41 8.76 -9.18
N GLN A 3 -10.09 7.80 -8.29
CA GLN A 3 -10.96 7.42 -7.16
C GLN A 3 -10.89 8.38 -5.95
N LEU A 4 -9.82 9.17 -5.80
CA LEU A 4 -9.80 10.29 -4.86
C LEU A 4 -10.46 11.49 -5.59
N SER A 5 -11.79 11.53 -5.51
CA SER A 5 -12.70 12.46 -6.20
C SER A 5 -12.28 13.95 -6.15
N PRO A 6 -12.84 14.83 -7.02
CA PRO A 6 -12.28 16.14 -7.32
C PRO A 6 -12.51 17.14 -6.19
N LYS A 7 -11.59 17.16 -5.23
CA LYS A 7 -11.19 18.21 -4.26
C LYS A 7 -10.77 17.51 -2.97
N LEU A 8 -9.59 16.91 -2.99
CA LEU A 8 -8.90 16.59 -1.75
C LEU A 8 -8.76 17.88 -0.94
N PRO A 9 -8.94 17.83 0.40
CA PRO A 9 -8.51 18.92 1.27
C PRO A 9 -7.07 19.32 0.95
N THR A 10 -6.78 20.62 0.98
CA THR A 10 -5.48 21.15 0.56
C THR A 10 -4.32 20.55 1.37
N ASP A 11 -4.51 20.41 2.68
CA ASP A 11 -3.53 19.79 3.59
C ASP A 11 -3.29 18.31 3.23
N LEU A 12 -4.35 17.56 2.94
CA LEU A 12 -4.23 16.17 2.49
C LEU A 12 -3.48 16.10 1.15
N LYS A 13 -3.84 16.95 0.18
CA LYS A 13 -3.17 16.97 -1.13
C LYS A 13 -1.66 17.21 -0.99
N LEU A 14 -1.26 18.21 -0.20
CA LEU A 14 0.16 18.52 0.04
C LEU A 14 0.89 17.35 0.73
N LEU A 15 0.23 16.70 1.70
CA LEU A 15 0.78 15.52 2.36
C LEU A 15 1.00 14.36 1.37
N LEU A 16 0.03 14.10 0.49
CA LEU A 16 0.14 13.07 -0.54
C LEU A 16 1.25 13.42 -1.54
N GLU A 17 1.31 14.66 -2.03
CA GLU A 17 2.38 15.10 -2.95
C GLU A 17 3.79 14.97 -2.33
N ARG A 18 3.90 15.13 -1.01
CA ARG A 18 5.17 14.98 -0.28
C ARG A 18 5.63 13.55 -0.12
N PHE A 19 4.71 12.60 0.10
CA PHE A 19 5.05 11.23 0.51
C PHE A 19 4.64 10.15 -0.50
N TRP A 20 3.91 10.50 -1.56
CA TRP A 20 3.56 9.59 -2.65
C TRP A 20 4.32 9.93 -3.94
N PRO A 21 4.80 8.92 -4.69
CA PRO A 21 4.81 7.49 -4.34
C PRO A 21 5.72 7.19 -3.15
N GLY A 22 5.29 6.32 -2.22
CA GLY A 22 6.10 6.04 -1.03
C GLY A 22 5.41 5.22 0.08
N PRO A 23 5.98 5.28 1.30
CA PRO A 23 5.56 4.45 2.42
C PRO A 23 4.46 5.11 3.29
N LEU A 24 3.62 5.96 2.71
CA LEU A 24 2.43 6.51 3.39
C LEU A 24 1.17 5.79 2.93
N THR A 25 0.36 5.32 3.88
CA THR A 25 -1.03 4.92 3.67
C THR A 25 -1.93 5.96 4.33
N VAL A 26 -2.97 6.41 3.64
CA VAL A 26 -3.94 7.35 4.19
C VAL A 26 -5.32 6.72 4.23
N ILE A 27 -6.00 6.80 5.37
CA ILE A 27 -7.43 6.53 5.48
C ILE A 27 -8.17 7.84 5.22
N TYR A 28 -9.08 7.86 4.25
CA TYR A 28 -9.89 9.01 3.90
C TYR A 28 -11.27 8.57 3.41
N LYS A 29 -12.34 9.17 3.96
CA LYS A 29 -13.73 8.79 3.72
C LYS A 29 -13.97 7.28 3.82
N GLY A 30 -13.41 6.65 4.85
CA GLY A 30 -13.57 5.22 5.12
C GLY A 30 -12.82 4.25 4.18
N GLY A 31 -12.02 4.76 3.24
CA GLY A 31 -11.13 3.94 2.40
C GLY A 31 -9.67 4.12 2.78
N ALA A 32 -8.87 3.05 2.71
CA ALA A 32 -7.42 3.11 2.89
C ALA A 32 -6.70 3.10 1.53
N TYR A 33 -5.87 4.11 1.28
CA TYR A 33 -5.22 4.34 0.00
C TYR A 33 -3.71 4.42 0.17
N ARG A 34 -2.97 3.92 -0.83
CA ARG A 34 -1.52 4.03 -0.92
C ARG A 34 -1.10 4.09 -2.38
N MET A 35 -0.13 4.96 -2.69
CA MET A 35 0.65 4.90 -3.92
C MET A 35 2.05 4.38 -3.59
N PRO A 36 2.33 3.07 -3.71
CA PRO A 36 3.63 2.53 -3.34
C PRO A 36 4.72 2.96 -4.32
N ALA A 37 5.92 3.28 -3.83
CA ALA A 37 7.11 3.50 -4.66
C ALA A 37 7.67 2.17 -5.22
N ASN A 38 6.85 1.43 -5.95
CA ASN A 38 7.22 0.18 -6.60
C ASN A 38 6.92 0.31 -8.10
N PRO A 39 7.95 0.35 -8.98
CA PRO A 39 7.76 0.55 -10.41
C PRO A 39 6.82 -0.46 -11.09
N VAL A 40 6.79 -1.70 -10.61
CA VAL A 40 5.89 -2.74 -11.14
C VAL A 40 4.44 -2.44 -10.77
N LEU A 41 4.17 -2.09 -9.50
CA LEU A 41 2.83 -1.76 -9.04
C LEU A 41 2.30 -0.46 -9.66
N LEU A 42 3.18 0.53 -9.84
CA LEU A 42 2.83 1.79 -10.52
C LEU A 42 2.40 1.52 -11.96
N LYS A 43 3.21 0.79 -12.73
CA LYS A 43 2.86 0.42 -14.11
C LYS A 43 1.59 -0.42 -14.19
N LEU A 44 1.39 -1.37 -13.27
CA LEU A 44 0.16 -2.15 -13.22
C LEU A 44 -1.06 -1.26 -12.96
N SER A 45 -0.96 -0.33 -12.02
CA SER A 45 -2.07 0.58 -11.70
C SER A 45 -2.37 1.58 -12.83
N GLU A 46 -1.36 2.00 -13.59
CA GLU A 46 -1.56 2.83 -14.79
C GLU A 46 -2.39 2.11 -15.86
N HIS A 47 -2.22 0.78 -16.02
CA HIS A 47 -2.93 0.01 -17.05
C HIS A 47 -4.26 -0.57 -16.57
N LEU A 48 -4.37 -0.91 -15.28
CA LEU A 48 -5.52 -1.60 -14.71
C LEU A 48 -6.42 -0.69 -13.86
N GLY A 49 -5.97 0.51 -13.55
CA GLY A 49 -6.61 1.39 -12.58
C GLY A 49 -6.24 1.05 -11.12
N PRO A 50 -7.05 1.48 -10.15
CA PRO A 50 -6.82 1.20 -8.73
C PRO A 50 -6.77 -0.30 -8.43
N LEU A 51 -5.80 -0.70 -7.62
CA LEU A 51 -5.60 -2.09 -7.22
C LEU A 51 -6.06 -2.28 -5.76
N TYR A 52 -7.05 -3.14 -5.55
CA TYR A 52 -7.43 -3.59 -4.20
C TYR A 52 -6.46 -4.66 -3.75
N SER A 53 -5.82 -4.47 -2.61
CA SER A 53 -4.78 -5.37 -2.12
C SER A 53 -4.85 -5.53 -0.61
N THR A 54 -4.67 -6.76 -0.16
CA THR A 54 -4.40 -7.14 1.23
C THR A 54 -2.98 -7.69 1.33
N SER A 55 -2.53 -8.06 2.54
CA SER A 55 -1.37 -8.92 2.68
C SER A 55 -1.58 -10.22 1.88
N ALA A 56 -0.49 -10.73 1.29
CA ALA A 56 -0.51 -11.99 0.56
C ALA A 56 -0.39 -13.13 1.58
N ASN A 57 -1.52 -13.67 2.02
CA ASN A 57 -1.60 -14.80 2.95
C ASN A 57 -2.93 -15.55 2.79
N ILE A 58 -2.96 -16.78 3.30
CA ILE A 58 -4.22 -17.45 3.62
C ILE A 58 -4.81 -16.74 4.86
N SER A 59 -6.13 -16.56 4.90
CA SER A 59 -6.79 -15.87 6.02
C SER A 59 -6.45 -16.53 7.35
N GLY A 60 -5.99 -15.74 8.32
CA GLY A 60 -5.52 -16.22 9.63
C GLY A 60 -4.04 -16.55 9.71
N GLU A 61 -3.34 -16.67 8.57
CA GLU A 61 -1.91 -16.99 8.50
C GLU A 61 -1.02 -15.75 8.38
N GLU A 62 0.27 -15.91 8.67
CA GLU A 62 1.28 -14.87 8.50
C GLU A 62 1.43 -14.43 7.02
N PRO A 63 1.74 -13.15 6.76
CA PRO A 63 2.07 -12.66 5.43
C PRO A 63 3.28 -13.38 4.81
N ILE A 64 3.14 -13.79 3.55
CA ILE A 64 4.22 -14.39 2.78
C ILE A 64 5.36 -13.39 2.57
N LYS A 65 6.59 -13.86 2.79
CA LYS A 65 7.82 -13.03 2.78
C LYS A 65 8.71 -13.33 1.58
N SER A 66 8.52 -14.46 0.89
CA SER A 66 9.35 -14.85 -0.26
C SER A 66 8.58 -15.52 -1.40
N LEU A 67 9.19 -15.54 -2.59
CA LEU A 67 8.64 -16.22 -3.76
C LEU A 67 8.57 -17.74 -3.56
N GLN A 68 9.56 -18.32 -2.88
CA GLN A 68 9.62 -19.74 -2.57
C GLN A 68 8.46 -20.13 -1.64
N GLU A 69 8.25 -19.35 -0.58
CA GLU A 69 7.13 -19.53 0.34
C GLU A 69 5.78 -19.39 -0.39
N ALA A 70 5.62 -18.38 -1.25
CA ALA A 70 4.40 -18.23 -2.07
C ALA A 70 4.09 -19.49 -2.91
N LYS A 71 5.11 -20.08 -3.53
CA LYS A 71 4.95 -21.29 -4.35
C LYS A 71 4.58 -22.53 -3.53
N ILE A 72 4.98 -22.57 -2.25
CA ILE A 72 4.63 -23.66 -1.33
C ILE A 72 3.20 -23.46 -0.82
N VAL A 73 2.90 -22.27 -0.27
CA VAL A 73 1.60 -21.94 0.32
C VAL A 73 0.47 -22.05 -0.70
N PHE A 74 0.68 -21.57 -1.93
CA PHE A 74 -0.34 -21.61 -2.99
C PHE A 74 -0.16 -22.79 -3.96
N LYS A 75 0.60 -23.83 -3.59
CA LYS A 75 0.89 -24.96 -4.48
C LYS A 75 -0.37 -25.62 -5.05
N ASP A 76 -1.41 -25.74 -4.24
CA ASP A 76 -2.68 -26.40 -4.61
C ASP A 76 -3.71 -25.42 -5.21
N HIS A 77 -3.30 -24.17 -5.43
CA HIS A 77 -4.13 -23.10 -6.00
C HIS A 77 -3.46 -22.43 -7.21
N LYS A 78 -2.49 -23.09 -7.86
CA LYS A 78 -1.72 -22.54 -8.98
C LYS A 78 -2.58 -22.02 -10.12
N ASP A 79 -3.74 -22.63 -10.37
CA ASP A 79 -4.64 -22.23 -11.45
C ASP A 79 -5.49 -21.00 -11.10
N LYS A 80 -5.48 -20.56 -9.83
CA LYS A 80 -6.25 -19.42 -9.32
C LYS A 80 -5.42 -18.16 -9.13
N PHE A 81 -4.09 -18.29 -9.11
CA PHE A 81 -3.21 -17.18 -8.76
C PHE A 81 -2.03 -17.07 -9.73
N MET A 82 -1.74 -15.84 -10.14
CA MET A 82 -0.48 -15.51 -10.81
C MET A 82 0.50 -14.97 -9.77
N ILE A 83 1.66 -15.64 -9.63
CA ILE A 83 2.73 -15.21 -8.72
C ILE A 83 3.80 -14.50 -9.53
N VAL A 84 3.98 -13.20 -9.28
CA VAL A 84 4.94 -12.35 -10.01
C VAL A 84 6.06 -11.91 -9.08
N ARG A 85 7.31 -12.15 -9.48
CA ARG A 85 8.48 -11.56 -8.80
C ARG A 85 8.64 -10.11 -9.29
N SER A 86 8.44 -9.13 -8.42
CA SER A 86 8.56 -7.71 -8.78
C SER A 86 9.99 -7.28 -9.14
N GLY A 87 11.00 -7.98 -8.61
CA GLY A 87 12.41 -7.58 -8.72
C GLY A 87 12.78 -6.36 -7.86
N CYS A 88 11.82 -5.76 -7.17
CA CYS A 88 12.05 -4.64 -6.27
C CYS A 88 12.49 -5.14 -4.88
N VAL A 89 13.45 -4.44 -4.27
CA VAL A 89 13.86 -4.69 -2.89
C VAL A 89 12.87 -3.99 -1.96
N SER A 90 12.34 -4.73 -0.99
CA SER A 90 11.52 -4.14 0.09
C SER A 90 12.44 -3.45 1.09
N SER A 91 12.04 -2.28 1.62
CA SER A 91 12.72 -1.68 2.78
C SER A 91 12.62 -2.55 4.03
N GLY A 92 11.69 -3.53 4.05
CA GLY A 92 11.40 -4.37 5.21
C GLY A 92 10.62 -3.63 6.31
N ILE A 93 10.44 -2.32 6.17
CA ILE A 93 9.71 -1.47 7.09
C ILE A 93 8.30 -1.27 6.54
N PHE A 94 7.31 -1.36 7.42
CA PHE A 94 5.91 -1.14 7.04
C PHE A 94 5.65 0.33 6.70
N SER A 95 4.61 0.58 5.91
CA SER A 95 4.11 1.93 5.70
C SER A 95 3.53 2.52 6.98
N THR A 96 3.69 3.82 7.14
CA THR A 96 2.94 4.62 8.12
C THR A 96 1.48 4.70 7.66
N ILE A 97 0.55 4.48 8.58
CA ILE A 97 -0.89 4.59 8.33
C ILE A 97 -1.39 5.81 9.10
N TYR A 98 -1.78 6.84 8.35
CA TYR A 98 -2.41 8.05 8.87
C TYR A 98 -3.90 8.02 8.57
N ASP A 99 -4.73 8.06 9.60
CA ASP A 99 -6.15 8.28 9.47
C ASP A 99 -6.44 9.77 9.40
N TYR A 100 -6.74 10.25 8.18
CA TYR A 100 -7.06 11.65 7.94
C TYR A 100 -8.45 12.02 8.48
N ASP A 101 -9.38 11.08 8.52
CA ASP A 101 -10.75 11.31 8.98
C ASP A 101 -10.77 11.56 10.49
N ASN A 102 -10.00 10.76 11.25
CA ASN A 102 -9.90 10.84 12.72
C ASN A 102 -8.67 11.63 13.23
N LYS A 103 -7.79 12.07 12.31
CA LYS A 103 -6.54 12.80 12.62
C LYS A 103 -5.58 12.05 13.54
N GLU A 104 -5.40 10.75 13.29
CA GLU A 104 -4.57 9.88 14.13
C GLU A 104 -3.59 9.00 13.34
N ILE A 105 -2.51 8.57 13.99
CA ILE A 105 -1.59 7.58 13.42
C ILE A 105 -2.02 6.21 13.93
N ILE A 106 -2.59 5.40 13.03
CA ILE A 106 -3.00 4.02 13.32
C ILE A 106 -1.77 3.14 13.49
N ARG A 107 -0.73 3.39 12.68
CA ARG A 107 0.54 2.68 12.77
C ARG A 107 1.67 3.58 12.31
N GLU A 108 2.67 3.77 13.15
CA GLU A 108 3.93 4.38 12.74
C GLU A 108 4.79 3.36 11.98
N GLY A 109 5.31 3.77 10.84
CA GLY A 109 6.18 2.97 9.97
C GLY A 109 7.38 3.79 9.52
N GLU A 110 7.75 3.67 8.25
CA GLU A 110 8.93 4.36 7.70
C GLU A 110 8.87 5.90 7.80
N ILE A 111 7.67 6.48 7.84
CA ILE A 111 7.48 7.93 8.07
C ILE A 111 7.12 8.15 9.55
N PRO A 112 8.00 8.77 10.33
CA PRO A 112 7.72 9.03 11.75
C PRO A 112 6.59 10.04 11.91
N LYS A 113 5.79 9.91 12.97
CA LYS A 113 4.60 10.75 13.24
C LYS A 113 4.86 12.25 13.09
N TRP A 114 5.98 12.74 13.59
CA TRP A 114 6.32 14.17 13.57
C TRP A 114 6.47 14.74 12.15
N LYS A 115 6.73 13.91 11.12
CA LYS A 115 6.77 14.34 9.72
C LYS A 115 5.39 14.47 9.08
N ILE A 116 4.36 13.89 9.69
CA ILE A 116 2.97 13.96 9.20
C ILE A 116 2.25 15.21 9.74
N PHE A 117 2.53 15.59 10.99
CA PHE A 117 1.88 16.73 11.66
C PHE A 117 2.68 18.05 11.59
N ASN A 118 3.68 18.12 10.71
CA ASN A 118 4.51 19.30 10.46
C ASN A 118 4.36 19.75 9.01
#